data_AF-A0A7Z9GCX1-F1
#
_entry.id   AF-A0A7Z9GCX1-F1
#
_cell.length_a   1.000
_cell.length_b   1.000
_cell.length_c   1.000
_cell.angle_alpha   90.00
_cell.angle_beta   90.00
_cell.angle_gamma   90.00
#
_symmetry.space_group_name_H-M   'P 1'
#
loop_
_entity.id
_entity.type
_entity.pdbx_description
1 polymer ?
#
loop_
_entity_poly.entity_id
_entity_poly.type
_entity_poly.pdbx_seq_one_letter_code
_entity_poly.pdbx_strand_id
1 'polypeptide(L)'
;MNVVTGDASMIPRPLLRPICKVNDENIYLRHVDDIRTVLLSLLATPHFTLNEGSFLMAYFSNQIKDVYKKGCGEDELVEVANQIDFITRIEVQEEIVQQYRTIATDGSVALALGSVILESAAANKSAHGFRQLAMEVLAGILETEQAAFFEAYDQTQQTLQERAGKQLTQYFGNFCAHYLVHNPLIDADSLLDYVQRLFLTKALIQLLMFCHPEMQAAAKLPDDEMHAEIERISIRIFYLVTRAAHHSKVLTNIQEILERDTEQFALTTLLIRL
;
A
#
# COMPACT_ATOMS: atom_id res chain seq x y z
N MET A 1 -9.30 39.88 -1.63
CA MET A 1 -9.83 38.65 -1.01
C MET A 1 -8.82 38.24 0.06
N ASN A 2 -9.18 38.33 1.33
CA ASN A 2 -8.30 37.91 2.43
C ASN A 2 -8.36 36.38 2.52
N VAL A 3 -7.27 35.71 2.14
CA VAL A 3 -7.11 34.27 2.36
C VAL A 3 -6.79 34.08 3.83
N VAL A 4 -7.74 33.52 4.58
CA VAL A 4 -7.50 33.09 5.96
C VAL A 4 -6.67 31.81 5.88
N THR A 5 -5.37 31.92 6.16
CA THR A 5 -4.48 30.76 6.36
C THR A 5 -4.81 30.14 7.72
N GLY A 6 -5.87 29.34 7.77
CA GLY A 6 -6.17 28.51 8.92
C GLY A 6 -5.14 27.39 9.04
N ASP A 7 -4.55 27.23 10.22
CA ASP A 7 -3.67 26.11 10.51
C ASP A 7 -4.44 24.79 10.31
N ALA A 8 -4.01 24.00 9.32
CA ALA A 8 -4.61 22.71 9.00
C ALA A 8 -4.57 21.72 10.18
N SER A 9 -3.71 21.96 11.18
CA SER A 9 -3.67 21.21 12.43
C SER A 9 -4.93 21.42 13.30
N MET A 10 -5.68 22.49 13.06
CA MET A 10 -6.89 22.85 13.81
C MET A 10 -8.19 22.35 13.19
N ILE A 11 -8.15 21.68 12.03
CA ILE A 11 -9.34 21.02 11.49
C ILE A 11 -9.50 19.69 12.25
N PRO A 12 -10.49 19.54 13.16
CA PRO A 12 -10.73 18.27 13.80
C PRO A 12 -11.02 17.25 12.70
N ARG A 13 -10.11 16.29 12.50
CA ARG A 13 -10.35 15.18 11.57
C ARG A 13 -11.58 14.45 12.10
N PRO A 14 -12.70 14.45 11.38
CA PRO A 14 -13.87 13.76 11.86
C PRO A 14 -13.49 12.28 11.97
N LEU A 15 -13.49 11.76 13.19
CA LEU A 15 -13.42 10.32 13.46
C LEU A 15 -14.74 9.73 12.96
N LEU A 16 -14.95 9.70 11.65
CA LEU A 16 -15.99 8.89 11.02
C LEU A 16 -15.51 7.45 11.13
N ARG A 17 -15.52 6.91 12.35
CA ARG A 17 -15.59 5.48 12.54
C ARG A 17 -16.97 5.08 12.03
N PRO A 18 -17.10 4.25 10.99
CA PRO A 18 -18.21 3.31 11.02
C PRO A 18 -17.97 2.50 12.30
N ILE A 19 -18.69 2.85 13.36
CA ILE A 19 -18.79 1.97 14.53
C ILE A 19 -19.42 0.71 13.94
N CYS A 20 -18.59 -0.29 13.65
CA CYS A 20 -19.09 -1.63 13.40
C CYS A 20 -19.86 -1.94 14.67
N LYS A 21 -21.20 -1.94 14.58
CA LYS A 21 -22.02 -2.41 15.70
C LYS A 21 -21.50 -3.81 15.95
N VAL A 22 -20.85 -3.99 17.10
CA VAL A 22 -20.32 -5.28 17.53
C VAL A 22 -21.51 -6.23 17.46
N ASN A 23 -21.53 -7.07 16.43
CA ASN A 23 -22.47 -8.14 16.36
C ASN A 23 -21.79 -9.27 17.14
N ASP A 24 -22.25 -9.50 18.36
CA ASP A 24 -21.68 -10.52 19.25
C ASP A 24 -21.70 -11.92 18.61
N GLU A 25 -22.51 -12.14 17.57
CA GLU A 25 -22.58 -13.39 16.81
C GLU A 25 -21.44 -13.56 15.79
N ASN A 26 -20.80 -12.47 15.34
CA ASN A 26 -19.71 -12.55 14.38
C ASN A 26 -18.36 -12.40 15.10
N ILE A 27 -17.80 -13.54 15.47
CA ILE A 27 -16.50 -13.68 16.16
C ILE A 27 -15.39 -12.87 15.47
N TYR A 28 -15.38 -12.84 14.14
CA TYR A 28 -14.42 -12.07 13.36
C TYR A 28 -14.46 -10.56 13.66
N LEU A 29 -15.65 -10.01 13.94
CA LEU A 29 -15.81 -8.59 14.27
C LEU A 29 -15.31 -8.23 15.67
N ARG A 30 -15.16 -9.19 16.59
CA ARG A 30 -14.75 -8.91 17.97
C ARG A 30 -13.34 -8.30 18.06
N HIS A 31 -12.41 -8.78 17.24
CA HIS A 31 -11.00 -8.31 17.23
C HIS A 31 -10.65 -7.37 16.08
N VAL A 32 -11.62 -6.95 15.26
CA VAL A 32 -11.31 -6.10 14.10
C VAL A 32 -10.61 -4.80 14.50
N ASP A 33 -10.99 -4.23 15.65
CA ASP A 33 -10.39 -3.01 16.18
C ASP A 33 -9.00 -3.27 16.78
N ASP A 34 -8.80 -4.40 17.45
CA ASP A 34 -7.49 -4.80 18.00
C ASP A 34 -6.50 -5.05 16.87
N ILE A 35 -6.89 -5.83 15.86
CA ILE A 35 -6.07 -6.11 14.68
C ILE A 35 -5.74 -4.82 13.94
N ARG A 36 -6.73 -3.94 13.71
CA ARG A 36 -6.46 -2.65 13.08
C ARG A 36 -5.47 -1.82 13.90
N THR A 37 -5.62 -1.82 15.23
CA THR A 37 -4.71 -1.10 16.14
C THR A 37 -3.29 -1.63 16.04
N VAL A 38 -3.12 -2.95 16.00
CA VAL A 38 -1.83 -3.62 15.81
C VAL A 38 -1.23 -3.29 14.45
N LEU A 39 -2.00 -3.39 13.35
CA LEU A 39 -1.50 -3.03 12.02
C LEU A 39 -1.04 -1.56 11.96
N LEU A 40 -1.81 -0.65 12.56
CA LEU A 40 -1.44 0.77 12.64
C LEU A 40 -0.19 1.00 13.49
N SER A 41 -0.01 0.27 14.60
CA SER A 41 1.17 0.42 15.46
C SER A 41 2.43 -0.12 14.78
N LEU A 42 2.35 -1.26 14.07
CA LEU A 42 3.44 -1.82 13.28
C LEU A 42 3.88 -0.84 12.18
N LEU A 43 2.92 -0.19 11.50
CA LEU A 43 3.20 0.82 10.48
C LEU A 43 3.85 2.09 11.05
N ALA A 44 3.48 2.49 12.27
CA ALA A 44 3.89 3.76 12.89
C ALA A 44 5.08 3.64 13.84
N THR A 45 5.81 2.52 13.82
CA THR A 45 6.94 2.29 14.73
C THR A 45 8.13 3.23 14.40
N PRO A 46 8.54 4.15 15.30
CA PRO A 46 9.49 5.21 14.97
C PRO A 46 10.89 4.77 14.54
N HIS A 47 11.30 3.55 14.91
CA HIS A 47 12.63 3.00 14.62
C HIS A 47 12.70 2.26 13.28
N PHE A 48 11.57 2.06 12.62
CA PHE A 48 11.47 1.35 11.36
C PHE A 48 11.05 2.28 10.22
N THR A 49 11.55 1.98 9.03
CA THR A 49 11.07 2.58 7.78
C THR A 49 9.66 2.10 7.47
N LEU A 50 8.97 2.82 6.57
CA LEU A 50 7.63 2.42 6.13
C LEU A 50 7.60 1.00 5.54
N ASN A 51 8.64 0.61 4.79
CA ASN A 51 8.74 -0.72 4.19
C ASN A 51 8.96 -1.82 5.25
N GLU A 52 9.74 -1.53 6.28
CA GLU A 52 9.94 -2.45 7.41
C GLU A 52 8.64 -2.63 8.23
N GLY A 53 7.94 -1.53 8.54
CA GLY A 53 6.61 -1.60 9.18
C GLY A 53 5.58 -2.34 8.31
N SER A 54 5.63 -2.13 6.99
CA SER A 54 4.80 -2.88 6.03
C SER A 54 5.11 -4.37 6.03
N PHE A 55 6.39 -4.75 6.12
CA PHE A 55 6.79 -6.15 6.21
C PHE A 55 6.34 -6.80 7.52
N LEU A 56 6.46 -6.10 8.66
CA LEU A 56 5.92 -6.58 9.94
C LEU A 56 4.42 -6.85 9.86
N MET A 57 3.65 -5.96 9.20
CA MET A 57 2.23 -6.19 8.94
C MET A 57 2.00 -7.45 8.11
N ALA A 58 2.72 -7.62 6.98
CA ALA A 58 2.59 -8.79 6.14
C ALA A 58 2.94 -10.10 6.88
N TYR A 59 4.01 -10.07 7.68
CA TYR A 59 4.44 -11.19 8.50
C TYR A 59 3.35 -11.59 9.49
N PHE A 60 2.86 -10.63 10.28
CA PHE A 60 1.78 -10.85 11.25
C PHE A 60 0.53 -11.43 10.58
N SER A 61 0.10 -10.83 9.47
CA SER A 61 -1.06 -11.30 8.71
C SER A 61 -0.89 -12.73 8.20
N ASN A 62 0.32 -13.10 7.79
CA ASN A 62 0.61 -14.47 7.37
C ASN A 62 0.60 -15.46 8.55
N GLN A 63 1.07 -15.07 9.74
CA GLN A 63 1.03 -15.94 10.92
C GLN A 63 -0.40 -16.28 11.35
N ILE A 64 -1.33 -15.33 11.22
CA ILE A 64 -2.72 -15.54 11.65
C ILE A 64 -3.68 -15.88 10.52
N LYS A 65 -3.24 -16.03 9.26
CA LYS A 65 -4.14 -16.19 8.10
C LYS A 65 -5.08 -17.39 8.20
N ASP A 66 -4.61 -18.47 8.83
CA ASP A 66 -5.35 -19.73 8.92
C ASP A 66 -6.37 -19.73 10.07
N VAL A 67 -6.21 -18.84 11.05
CA VAL A 67 -7.05 -18.74 12.26
C VAL A 67 -7.93 -17.48 12.27
N TYR A 68 -7.46 -16.37 11.69
CA TYR A 68 -8.22 -15.13 11.53
C TYR A 68 -8.70 -14.98 10.09
N LYS A 69 -9.78 -15.70 9.81
CA LYS A 69 -10.46 -15.72 8.52
C LYS A 69 -11.97 -15.70 8.69
N LYS A 70 -12.69 -15.48 7.59
CA LYS A 70 -14.15 -15.49 7.59
C LYS A 70 -14.69 -16.85 8.09
N GLY A 71 -15.50 -16.81 9.14
CA GLY A 71 -16.06 -18.01 9.76
C GLY A 71 -15.23 -18.65 10.88
N CYS A 72 -14.24 -17.94 11.43
CA CYS A 72 -13.47 -18.40 12.59
C CYS A 72 -14.32 -18.67 13.85
N GLY A 73 -13.86 -19.63 14.65
CA GLY A 73 -14.45 -20.04 15.94
C GLY A 73 -13.83 -19.35 17.15
N GLU A 74 -14.39 -19.56 18.35
CA GLU A 74 -13.92 -18.88 19.57
C GLU A 74 -12.52 -19.32 20.01
N ASP A 75 -12.17 -20.60 19.85
CA ASP A 75 -10.86 -21.14 20.23
C ASP A 75 -9.71 -20.52 19.41
N GLU A 76 -9.99 -20.12 18.16
CA GLU A 76 -9.03 -19.47 17.26
C GLU A 76 -8.68 -18.04 17.73
N LEU A 77 -9.51 -17.42 18.58
CA LEU A 77 -9.24 -16.06 19.10
C LEU A 77 -8.08 -16.03 20.09
N VAL A 78 -7.89 -17.10 20.86
CA VAL A 78 -6.77 -17.20 21.81
C VAL A 78 -5.44 -17.20 21.04
N GLU A 79 -5.39 -17.89 19.92
CA GLU A 79 -4.22 -17.89 19.02
C GLU A 79 -3.95 -16.49 18.48
N VAL A 80 -4.99 -15.77 18.01
CA VAL A 80 -4.85 -14.39 17.51
C VAL A 80 -4.30 -13.46 18.59
N ALA A 81 -4.83 -13.53 19.81
CA ALA A 81 -4.34 -12.73 20.94
C ALA A 81 -2.86 -13.03 21.26
N ASN A 82 -2.48 -14.32 21.29
CA ASN A 82 -1.09 -14.72 21.49
C ASN A 82 -0.15 -14.16 20.41
N GLN A 83 -0.61 -14.15 19.14
CA GLN A 83 0.17 -13.62 18.03
C GLN A 83 0.29 -12.09 18.08
N ILE A 84 -0.75 -11.38 18.56
CA ILE A 84 -0.68 -9.94 18.85
C ILE A 84 0.35 -9.65 19.95
N ASP A 85 0.30 -10.39 21.06
CA ASP A 85 1.26 -10.23 22.17
C ASP A 85 2.69 -10.60 21.76
N PHE A 86 2.86 -11.49 20.80
CA PHE A 86 4.15 -11.86 20.24
C PHE A 86 4.71 -10.76 19.34
N ILE A 87 3.95 -10.31 18.33
CA ILE A 87 4.45 -9.34 17.34
C ILE A 87 4.65 -7.94 17.91
N THR A 88 3.99 -7.59 19.02
CA THR A 88 4.13 -6.26 19.65
C THR A 88 5.42 -6.10 20.45
N ARG A 89 6.20 -7.16 20.65
CA ARG A 89 7.51 -7.12 21.35
C ARG A 89 8.58 -6.56 20.42
N ILE A 90 9.33 -5.56 20.89
CA ILE A 90 10.32 -4.87 20.05
C ILE A 90 11.45 -5.82 19.60
N GLU A 91 11.88 -6.75 20.44
CA GLU A 91 12.95 -7.70 20.13
C GLU A 91 12.53 -8.65 18.98
N VAL A 92 11.26 -9.04 18.97
CA VAL A 92 10.67 -9.87 17.89
C VAL A 92 10.61 -9.07 16.59
N GLN A 93 10.19 -7.81 16.65
CA GLN A 93 10.14 -6.95 15.47
C GLN A 93 11.52 -6.72 14.87
N GLU A 94 12.53 -6.45 15.71
CA GLU A 94 13.92 -6.28 15.28
C GLU A 94 14.46 -7.54 14.59
N GLU A 95 14.18 -8.73 15.13
CA GLU A 95 14.56 -10.00 14.51
C GLU A 95 13.91 -10.18 13.13
N ILE A 96 12.60 -9.96 13.02
CA ILE A 96 11.85 -10.09 11.76
C ILE A 96 12.33 -9.07 10.73
N VAL A 97 12.58 -7.82 11.14
CA VAL A 97 13.12 -6.77 10.27
C VAL A 97 14.54 -7.12 9.82
N GLN A 98 15.35 -7.73 10.67
CA GLN A 98 16.68 -8.19 10.28
C GLN A 98 16.60 -9.30 9.22
N GLN A 99 15.64 -10.22 9.33
CA GLN A 99 15.37 -11.21 8.28
C GLN A 99 14.90 -10.53 6.99
N TYR A 100 14.01 -9.54 7.07
CA TYR A 100 13.56 -8.78 5.90
C TYR A 100 14.71 -8.14 5.14
N ARG A 101 15.68 -7.56 5.85
CA ARG A 101 16.85 -6.90 5.25
C ARG A 101 17.77 -7.85 4.49
N THR A 102 17.79 -9.15 4.84
CA THR A 102 18.62 -10.15 4.14
C THR A 102 17.96 -10.72 2.90
N ILE A 103 16.65 -10.50 2.70
CA ILE A 103 15.95 -10.92 1.48
C ILE A 103 16.54 -10.13 0.30
N ALA A 104 17.21 -10.82 -0.61
CA ALA A 104 17.57 -10.25 -1.90
C ALA A 104 16.34 -10.31 -2.80
N THR A 105 15.97 -9.17 -3.37
CA THR A 105 14.98 -9.12 -4.44
C THR A 105 15.69 -8.81 -5.73
N ASP A 106 15.57 -9.71 -6.70
CA ASP A 106 15.94 -9.39 -8.06
C ASP A 106 14.95 -8.33 -8.57
N GLY A 107 15.48 -7.15 -8.92
CA GLY A 107 14.69 -6.07 -9.48
C GLY A 107 13.83 -6.58 -10.65
N SER A 108 14.35 -7.49 -11.47
CA SER A 108 13.65 -8.03 -12.64
C SER A 108 12.24 -8.58 -12.33
N VAL A 109 12.06 -9.22 -11.17
CA VAL A 109 10.77 -9.82 -10.76
C VAL A 109 9.77 -8.74 -10.35
N ALA A 110 10.21 -7.77 -9.55
CA ALA A 110 9.37 -6.64 -9.15
C ALA A 110 8.93 -5.83 -10.39
N LEU A 111 9.82 -5.69 -11.35
CA LEU A 111 9.56 -4.99 -12.60
C LEU A 111 8.54 -5.74 -13.50
N ALA A 112 8.70 -7.06 -13.67
CA ALA A 112 7.71 -7.88 -14.38
C ALA A 112 6.32 -7.79 -13.74
N LEU A 113 6.28 -7.84 -12.40
CA LEU A 113 5.06 -7.64 -11.62
C LEU A 113 4.43 -6.26 -11.89
N GLY A 114 5.25 -5.20 -11.94
CA GLY A 114 4.79 -3.86 -12.26
C GLY A 114 4.16 -3.74 -13.65
N SER A 115 4.74 -4.39 -14.67
CA SER A 115 4.14 -4.43 -16.02
C SER A 115 2.78 -5.10 -16.02
N VAL A 116 2.63 -6.27 -15.36
CA VAL A 116 1.33 -6.97 -15.26
C VAL A 116 0.28 -6.13 -14.56
N ILE A 117 0.66 -5.43 -13.48
CA ILE A 117 -0.22 -4.52 -12.75
C ILE A 117 -0.71 -3.39 -13.67
N LEU A 118 0.20 -2.76 -14.43
CA LEU A 118 -0.12 -1.64 -15.33
C LEU A 118 -0.97 -2.07 -16.53
N GLU A 119 -0.68 -3.22 -17.13
CA GLU A 119 -1.48 -3.78 -18.23
C GLU A 119 -2.92 -4.07 -17.79
N SER A 120 -3.09 -4.69 -16.62
CA SER A 120 -4.42 -4.95 -16.05
C SER A 120 -5.15 -3.64 -15.71
N ALA A 121 -4.44 -2.64 -15.19
CA ALA A 121 -4.98 -1.30 -14.96
C ALA A 121 -5.45 -0.62 -16.25
N ALA A 122 -4.66 -0.69 -17.33
CA ALA A 122 -4.99 -0.12 -18.63
C ALA A 122 -6.15 -0.85 -19.34
N ALA A 123 -6.36 -2.12 -19.04
CA ALA A 123 -7.50 -2.91 -19.54
C ALA A 123 -8.84 -2.57 -18.84
N ASN A 124 -8.81 -1.86 -17.71
CA ASN A 124 -10.00 -1.54 -16.93
C ASN A 124 -10.89 -0.49 -17.60
N LYS A 125 -12.09 -0.89 -18.03
CA LYS A 125 -13.04 -0.02 -18.74
C LYS A 125 -13.93 0.84 -17.83
N SER A 126 -14.05 0.54 -16.53
CA SER A 126 -15.03 1.21 -15.67
C SER A 126 -14.54 2.53 -15.07
N ALA A 127 -13.23 2.78 -15.05
CA ALA A 127 -12.63 3.96 -14.44
C ALA A 127 -11.77 4.74 -15.47
N HIS A 128 -12.42 5.54 -16.33
CA HIS A 128 -11.76 6.23 -17.46
C HIS A 128 -10.50 7.02 -17.05
N GLY A 129 -10.57 7.84 -15.99
CA GLY A 129 -9.41 8.64 -15.55
C GLY A 129 -8.24 7.80 -15.06
N PHE A 130 -8.52 6.72 -14.33
CA PHE A 130 -7.49 5.77 -13.88
C PHE A 130 -6.89 4.98 -15.05
N ARG A 131 -7.74 4.52 -15.99
CA ARG A 131 -7.30 3.85 -17.21
C ARG A 131 -6.39 4.74 -18.04
N GLN A 132 -6.76 6.00 -18.25
CA GLN A 132 -5.96 6.96 -18.99
C GLN A 132 -4.59 7.14 -18.34
N LEU A 133 -4.56 7.32 -17.01
CA LEU A 133 -3.31 7.42 -16.25
C LEU A 133 -2.42 6.17 -16.44
N ALA A 134 -2.99 4.97 -16.36
CA ALA A 134 -2.25 3.73 -16.59
C ALA A 134 -1.75 3.61 -18.05
N MET A 135 -2.54 4.04 -19.03
CA MET A 135 -2.15 4.04 -20.44
C MET A 135 -1.03 5.04 -20.74
N GLU A 136 -1.03 6.22 -20.12
CA GLU A 136 0.05 7.22 -20.26
C GLU A 136 1.39 6.64 -19.77
N VAL A 137 1.38 5.92 -18.66
CA VAL A 137 2.56 5.21 -18.14
C VAL A 137 2.96 4.03 -19.03
N LEU A 138 1.99 3.21 -19.45
CA LEU A 138 2.24 2.02 -20.29
C LEU A 138 2.76 2.39 -21.68
N ALA A 139 2.32 3.52 -22.25
CA ALA A 139 2.86 4.01 -23.52
C ALA A 139 4.36 4.27 -23.43
N GLY A 140 4.84 4.83 -22.32
CA GLY A 140 6.27 5.00 -22.06
C GLY A 140 7.04 3.67 -22.01
N ILE A 141 6.42 2.60 -21.51
CA ILE A 141 6.98 1.23 -21.52
C ILE A 141 7.07 0.69 -22.94
N LEU A 142 6.03 0.87 -23.75
CA LEU A 142 5.94 0.29 -25.10
C LEU A 142 6.83 1.02 -26.12
N GLU A 143 7.04 2.33 -25.92
CA GLU A 143 7.88 3.16 -26.80
C GLU A 143 9.38 3.04 -26.49
N THR A 144 9.72 2.51 -25.32
CA THR A 144 11.10 2.41 -24.82
C THR A 144 11.50 0.94 -24.64
N GLU A 145 12.79 0.61 -24.66
CA GLU A 145 13.20 -0.69 -24.17
C GLU A 145 12.84 -0.84 -22.69
N GLN A 146 12.28 -1.99 -22.31
CA GLN A 146 11.79 -2.24 -20.95
C GLN A 146 12.86 -1.93 -19.88
N ALA A 147 14.13 -2.25 -20.15
CA ALA A 147 15.24 -1.93 -19.25
C ALA A 147 15.42 -0.43 -19.02
N ALA A 148 15.36 0.39 -20.08
CA ALA A 148 15.52 1.84 -19.99
C ALA A 148 14.30 2.52 -19.31
N PHE A 149 13.09 1.99 -19.48
CA PHE A 149 11.93 2.47 -18.75
C PHE A 149 12.10 2.29 -17.23
N PHE A 150 12.63 1.14 -16.81
CA PHE A 150 12.84 0.86 -15.39
C PHE A 150 14.06 1.57 -14.81
N GLU A 151 15.10 1.83 -15.61
CA GLU A 151 16.16 2.76 -15.20
C GLU A 151 15.60 4.17 -14.91
N ALA A 152 14.63 4.64 -15.71
CA ALA A 152 13.94 5.90 -15.45
C ALA A 152 13.07 5.86 -14.18
N TYR A 153 12.44 4.71 -13.87
CA TYR A 153 11.76 4.49 -12.60
C TYR A 153 12.73 4.64 -11.42
N ASP A 154 13.82 3.88 -11.42
CA ASP A 154 14.82 3.86 -10.34
C ASP A 154 15.44 5.26 -10.15
N GLN A 155 15.79 5.94 -11.25
CA GLN A 155 16.34 7.29 -11.19
C GLN A 155 15.35 8.29 -10.59
N THR A 156 14.07 8.20 -10.96
CA THR A 156 13.03 9.09 -10.43
C THR A 156 12.77 8.81 -8.96
N GLN A 157 12.64 7.54 -8.60
CA GLN A 157 12.48 7.11 -7.21
C GLN A 157 13.64 7.60 -6.35
N GLN A 158 14.89 7.39 -6.77
CA GLN A 158 16.07 7.83 -6.05
C GLN A 158 16.09 9.36 -5.88
N THR A 159 15.90 10.11 -6.98
CA THR A 159 15.90 11.58 -6.96
C THR A 159 14.86 12.13 -6.00
N LEU A 160 13.65 11.60 -6.04
CA LEU A 160 12.56 12.04 -5.18
C LEU A 160 12.74 11.57 -3.73
N GLN A 161 13.33 10.41 -3.50
CA GLN A 161 13.62 9.94 -2.15
C GLN A 161 14.69 10.80 -1.47
N GLU A 162 15.71 11.23 -2.21
CA GLU A 162 16.77 12.12 -1.70
C GLU A 162 16.23 13.51 -1.38
N ARG A 163 15.40 14.09 -2.26
CA ARG A 163 14.94 15.48 -2.15
C ARG A 163 13.62 15.65 -1.40
N ALA A 164 12.72 14.67 -1.49
CA ALA A 164 11.36 14.73 -0.93
C ALA A 164 10.98 13.48 -0.10
N GLY A 165 11.95 12.65 0.31
CA GLY A 165 11.69 11.36 0.96
C GLY A 165 10.82 11.42 2.22
N LYS A 166 10.92 12.48 3.02
CA LYS A 166 10.05 12.68 4.19
C LYS A 166 8.58 12.88 3.79
N GLN A 167 8.34 13.68 2.76
CA GLN A 167 7.00 13.96 2.23
C GLN A 167 6.40 12.71 1.58
N LEU A 168 7.18 11.97 0.79
CA LEU A 168 6.76 10.70 0.21
C LEU A 168 6.39 9.66 1.28
N THR A 169 7.24 9.52 2.30
CA THR A 169 6.98 8.64 3.44
C THR A 169 5.67 9.02 4.14
N GLN A 170 5.43 10.32 4.33
CA GLN A 170 4.19 10.81 4.90
C GLN A 170 2.98 10.50 4.01
N TYR A 171 3.07 10.67 2.68
CA TYR A 171 1.99 10.36 1.75
C TYR A 171 1.61 8.88 1.77
N PHE A 172 2.59 7.99 1.66
CA PHE A 172 2.33 6.54 1.68
C PHE A 172 1.89 6.05 3.07
N GLY A 173 2.47 6.60 4.14
CA GLY A 173 2.04 6.30 5.51
C GLY A 173 0.59 6.72 5.76
N ASN A 174 0.22 7.93 5.35
CA ASN A 174 -1.16 8.41 5.42
C ASN A 174 -2.12 7.55 4.58
N PHE A 175 -1.71 7.16 3.38
CA PHE A 175 -2.51 6.26 2.53
C PHE A 175 -2.75 4.91 3.21
N CYS A 176 -1.70 4.26 3.74
CA CYS A 176 -1.83 2.97 4.39
C CYS A 176 -2.73 3.08 5.64
N ALA A 177 -2.51 4.09 6.48
CA ALA A 177 -3.36 4.32 7.65
C ALA A 177 -4.82 4.59 7.26
N HIS A 178 -5.06 5.42 6.24
CA HIS A 178 -6.40 5.68 5.71
C HIS A 178 -7.04 4.39 5.19
N TYR A 179 -6.30 3.57 4.45
CA TYR A 179 -6.79 2.30 3.94
C TYR A 179 -7.26 1.38 5.07
N LEU A 180 -6.43 1.20 6.11
CA LEU A 180 -6.72 0.36 7.29
C LEU A 180 -7.98 0.81 8.05
N VAL A 181 -8.25 2.12 8.06
CA VAL A 181 -9.40 2.71 8.75
C VAL A 181 -10.68 2.63 7.92
N HIS A 182 -10.59 2.87 6.61
CA HIS A 182 -11.76 3.06 5.75
C HIS A 182 -12.17 1.83 4.95
N ASN A 183 -11.30 0.84 4.77
CA ASN A 183 -11.64 -0.40 4.07
C ASN A 183 -12.05 -1.47 5.10
N PRO A 184 -13.27 -2.00 5.03
CA PRO A 184 -13.71 -3.05 5.95
C PRO A 184 -12.86 -4.31 5.81
N LEU A 185 -12.33 -4.79 6.93
CA LEU A 185 -11.53 -6.02 6.97
C LEU A 185 -12.38 -7.24 6.54
N ILE A 186 -13.68 -7.22 6.84
CA ILE A 186 -14.67 -8.26 6.51
C ILE A 186 -14.88 -8.52 5.01
N ASP A 187 -14.39 -7.63 4.14
CA ASP A 187 -14.51 -7.80 2.68
C ASP A 187 -13.38 -8.70 2.11
N ALA A 188 -12.46 -9.14 2.96
CA ALA A 188 -11.39 -10.09 2.63
C ALA A 188 -11.64 -11.45 3.29
N ASP A 189 -11.14 -12.53 2.67
CA ASP A 189 -11.32 -13.89 3.19
C ASP A 189 -10.41 -14.16 4.40
N SER A 190 -9.19 -13.60 4.40
CA SER A 190 -8.22 -13.61 5.50
C SER A 190 -7.58 -12.23 5.74
N LEU A 191 -6.87 -12.07 6.87
CA LEU A 191 -6.07 -10.85 7.11
C LEU A 191 -4.95 -10.67 6.07
N LEU A 192 -4.36 -11.77 5.58
CA LEU A 192 -3.32 -11.72 4.57
C LEU A 192 -3.87 -11.18 3.24
N ASP A 193 -5.05 -11.64 2.81
CA ASP A 193 -5.71 -11.11 1.61
C ASP A 193 -5.95 -9.60 1.70
N TYR A 194 -6.41 -9.13 2.87
CA TYR A 194 -6.63 -7.71 3.11
C TYR A 194 -5.35 -6.89 3.01
N VAL A 195 -4.29 -7.34 3.68
CA VAL A 195 -2.99 -6.66 3.69
C VAL A 195 -2.31 -6.73 2.31
N GLN A 196 -2.47 -7.82 1.58
CA GLN A 196 -2.00 -7.92 0.20
C GLN A 196 -2.74 -6.95 -0.73
N ARG A 197 -4.06 -6.78 -0.62
CA ARG A 197 -4.81 -5.77 -1.39
C ARG A 197 -4.34 -4.35 -1.09
N LEU A 198 -4.02 -4.04 0.18
CA LEU A 198 -3.39 -2.78 0.56
C LEU A 198 -2.05 -2.59 -0.18
N PHE A 199 -1.13 -3.55 -0.07
CA PHE A 199 0.20 -3.40 -0.65
C PHE A 199 0.20 -3.46 -2.17
N LEU A 200 -0.74 -4.18 -2.78
CA LEU A 200 -0.97 -4.13 -4.22
C LEU A 200 -1.39 -2.72 -4.66
N THR A 201 -2.32 -2.10 -3.91
CA THR A 201 -2.76 -0.74 -4.20
C THR A 201 -1.63 0.27 -3.99
N LYS A 202 -0.82 0.12 -2.92
CA LYS A 202 0.37 0.94 -2.67
C LYS A 202 1.38 0.82 -3.82
N ALA A 203 1.71 -0.40 -4.23
CA ALA A 203 2.65 -0.68 -5.31
C ALA A 203 2.18 -0.08 -6.63
N LEU A 204 0.89 -0.21 -6.96
CA LEU A 204 0.28 0.44 -8.12
C LEU A 204 0.42 1.97 -8.06
N ILE A 205 0.21 2.60 -6.90
CA ILE A 205 0.41 4.04 -6.73
C ILE A 205 1.88 4.41 -6.95
N GLN A 206 2.84 3.66 -6.39
CA GLN A 206 4.27 3.89 -6.57
C GLN A 206 4.68 3.81 -8.04
N LEU A 207 4.26 2.75 -8.74
CA LEU A 207 4.50 2.57 -10.16
C LEU A 207 3.93 3.72 -10.98
N LEU A 208 2.65 4.05 -10.77
CA LEU A 208 2.01 5.16 -11.47
C LEU A 208 2.72 6.49 -11.17
N MET A 209 3.18 6.69 -9.95
CA MET A 209 3.82 7.93 -9.54
C MET A 209 5.21 8.07 -10.15
N PHE A 210 6.11 7.11 -9.95
CA PHE A 210 7.50 7.21 -10.38
C PHE A 210 7.69 7.00 -11.89
N CYS A 211 6.75 6.31 -12.55
CA CYS A 211 6.77 6.19 -14.01
C CYS A 211 5.99 7.31 -14.73
N HIS A 212 5.30 8.20 -14.01
CA HIS A 212 4.49 9.24 -14.68
C HIS A 212 5.40 10.28 -15.37
N PRO A 213 5.16 10.63 -16.65
CA PRO A 213 5.94 11.67 -17.33
C PRO A 213 5.95 13.01 -16.58
N GLU A 214 4.80 13.45 -16.03
CA GLU A 214 4.76 14.69 -15.23
C GLU A 214 5.60 14.58 -13.95
N MET A 215 5.70 13.40 -13.33
CA MET A 215 6.49 13.22 -12.10
C MET A 215 7.99 13.22 -12.42
N GLN A 216 8.39 12.57 -13.52
CA GLN A 216 9.77 12.60 -14.02
C GLN A 216 10.21 14.01 -14.41
N ALA A 217 9.30 14.82 -14.96
CA ALA A 217 9.55 16.23 -15.22
C ALA A 217 9.66 17.03 -13.91
N ALA A 218 8.75 16.81 -12.96
CA ALA A 218 8.76 17.48 -11.65
C ALA A 218 10.07 17.22 -10.87
N ALA A 219 10.61 15.99 -10.93
CA ALA A 219 11.86 15.62 -10.27
C ALA A 219 13.09 16.46 -10.73
N LYS A 220 12.99 17.13 -11.89
CA LYS A 220 14.06 17.98 -12.45
C LYS A 220 13.91 19.47 -12.11
N LEU A 221 12.80 19.87 -11.46
CA LEU A 221 12.54 21.26 -11.06
C LEU A 221 13.36 21.65 -9.81
N PRO A 222 13.51 22.96 -9.53
CA PRO A 222 13.99 23.45 -8.23
C PRO A 222 13.11 22.96 -7.07
N ASP A 223 13.66 22.87 -5.85
CA ASP A 223 12.97 22.24 -4.70
C ASP A 223 11.56 22.81 -4.44
N ASP A 224 11.40 24.14 -4.40
CA ASP A 224 10.11 24.77 -4.10
C ASP A 224 9.03 24.44 -5.14
N GLU A 225 9.38 24.45 -6.43
CA GLU A 225 8.47 24.10 -7.53
C GLU A 225 8.21 22.59 -7.59
N MET A 226 9.25 21.80 -7.36
CA MET A 226 9.19 20.34 -7.31
C MET A 226 8.20 19.88 -6.23
N HIS A 227 8.26 20.43 -5.01
CA HIS A 227 7.36 20.04 -3.92
C HIS A 227 5.88 20.30 -4.26
N ALA A 228 5.57 21.44 -4.89
CA ALA A 228 4.22 21.79 -5.30
C ALA A 228 3.70 20.84 -6.41
N GLU A 229 4.54 20.53 -7.40
CA GLU A 229 4.17 19.62 -8.49
C GLU A 229 4.02 18.17 -8.01
N ILE A 230 4.93 17.68 -7.15
CA ILE A 230 4.81 16.35 -6.53
C ILE A 230 3.49 16.24 -5.78
N GLU A 231 3.12 17.24 -4.97
CA GLU A 231 1.86 17.22 -4.23
C GLU A 231 0.65 17.15 -5.17
N ARG A 232 0.60 18.02 -6.17
CA ARG A 232 -0.49 18.07 -7.17
C ARG A 232 -0.64 16.72 -7.89
N ILE A 233 0.46 16.16 -8.38
CA ILE A 233 0.48 14.89 -9.11
C ILE A 233 0.10 13.74 -8.17
N SER A 234 0.66 13.71 -6.97
CA SER A 234 0.35 12.69 -5.97
C SER A 234 -1.14 12.68 -5.64
N ILE A 235 -1.74 13.83 -5.31
CA ILE A 235 -3.18 13.94 -5.01
C ILE A 235 -4.03 13.38 -6.15
N ARG A 236 -3.71 13.73 -7.41
CA ARG A 236 -4.41 13.21 -8.59
C ARG A 236 -4.30 11.69 -8.67
N ILE A 237 -3.10 11.13 -8.51
CA ILE A 237 -2.87 9.68 -8.58
C ILE A 237 -3.60 8.95 -7.44
N PHE A 238 -3.41 9.38 -6.19
CA PHE A 238 -4.09 8.80 -5.02
C PHE A 238 -5.61 8.83 -5.20
N TYR A 239 -6.18 9.95 -5.65
CA TYR A 239 -7.62 10.07 -5.91
C TYR A 239 -8.11 9.09 -6.98
N LEU A 240 -7.43 9.03 -8.12
CA LEU A 240 -7.84 8.16 -9.24
C LEU A 240 -7.72 6.68 -8.88
N VAL A 241 -6.63 6.28 -8.20
CA VAL A 241 -6.40 4.89 -7.81
C VAL A 241 -7.40 4.46 -6.74
N THR A 242 -7.57 5.24 -5.66
CA THR A 242 -8.52 4.89 -4.58
C THR A 242 -9.95 4.80 -5.10
N ARG A 243 -10.36 5.73 -5.97
CA ARG A 243 -11.67 5.69 -6.62
C ARG A 243 -11.83 4.45 -7.52
N ALA A 244 -10.81 4.08 -8.28
CA ALA A 244 -10.84 2.88 -9.11
C ALA A 244 -10.88 1.60 -8.27
N ALA A 245 -10.11 1.53 -7.17
CA ALA A 245 -10.09 0.41 -6.24
C ALA A 245 -11.47 0.11 -5.65
N HIS A 246 -12.24 1.14 -5.29
CA HIS A 246 -13.59 0.96 -4.75
C HIS A 246 -14.65 0.56 -5.78
N HIS A 247 -14.48 0.91 -7.07
CA HIS A 247 -15.53 0.78 -8.09
C HIS A 247 -15.20 -0.20 -9.22
N SER A 248 -14.05 -0.87 -9.17
CA SER A 248 -13.63 -1.77 -10.24
C SER A 248 -13.06 -3.06 -9.71
N LYS A 249 -13.17 -4.12 -10.53
CA LYS A 249 -12.56 -5.42 -10.26
C LYS A 249 -11.06 -5.44 -10.56
N VAL A 250 -10.41 -4.29 -10.77
CA VAL A 250 -9.01 -4.25 -11.22
C VAL A 250 -8.08 -4.90 -10.21
N LEU A 251 -8.24 -4.60 -8.93
CA LEU A 251 -7.41 -5.18 -7.88
C LEU A 251 -7.66 -6.68 -7.74
N THR A 252 -8.92 -7.11 -7.84
CA THR A 252 -9.27 -8.54 -7.85
C THR A 252 -8.65 -9.26 -9.03
N ASN A 253 -8.77 -8.71 -10.24
CA ASN A 253 -8.20 -9.32 -11.45
C ASN A 253 -6.67 -9.41 -11.35
N ILE A 254 -6.02 -8.36 -10.83
CA ILE A 254 -4.58 -8.37 -10.62
C ILE A 254 -4.23 -9.44 -9.58
N GLN A 255 -4.92 -9.49 -8.44
CA GLN A 255 -4.70 -10.49 -7.39
C GLN A 255 -4.84 -11.92 -7.95
N GLU A 256 -5.90 -12.20 -8.72
CA GLU A 256 -6.14 -13.50 -9.36
C GLU A 256 -5.03 -13.90 -10.36
N ILE A 257 -4.44 -12.93 -11.06
CA ILE A 257 -3.31 -13.20 -11.96
C ILE A 257 -2.07 -13.58 -11.15
N LEU A 258 -1.81 -12.85 -10.06
CA LEU A 258 -0.58 -13.00 -9.29
C LEU A 258 -0.57 -14.25 -8.39
N GLU A 259 -1.73 -14.66 -7.88
CA GLU A 259 -1.86 -15.85 -7.03
C GLU A 259 -1.70 -17.18 -7.78
N ARG A 260 -1.80 -17.18 -9.12
CA ARG A 260 -1.60 -18.40 -9.93
C ARG A 260 -0.17 -18.90 -9.90
N ASP A 261 0.78 -17.98 -9.79
CA ASP A 261 2.20 -18.25 -10.08
C ASP A 261 3.12 -17.99 -8.89
N THR A 262 2.63 -17.53 -7.74
CA THR A 262 3.48 -17.16 -6.60
C THR A 262 2.79 -17.39 -5.25
N GLU A 263 3.55 -17.86 -4.26
CA GLU A 263 3.07 -17.93 -2.87
C GLU A 263 2.69 -16.53 -2.37
N GLN A 264 1.50 -16.41 -1.77
CA GLN A 264 0.88 -15.14 -1.40
C GLN A 264 1.78 -14.23 -0.54
N PHE A 265 2.52 -14.82 0.41
CA PHE A 265 3.44 -14.08 1.28
C PHE A 265 4.68 -13.58 0.53
N ALA A 266 5.24 -14.39 -0.37
CA ALA A 266 6.37 -13.99 -1.21
C ALA A 266 5.97 -12.83 -2.13
N LEU A 267 4.78 -12.91 -2.74
CA LEU A 267 4.22 -11.84 -3.55
C LEU A 267 4.03 -10.54 -2.74
N THR A 268 3.51 -10.65 -1.52
CA THR A 268 3.32 -9.49 -0.64
C THR A 268 4.67 -8.85 -0.30
N THR A 269 5.70 -9.65 -0.05
CA THR A 269 7.07 -9.18 0.19
C THR A 269 7.63 -8.44 -1.03
N LEU A 270 7.38 -8.93 -2.24
CA LEU A 270 7.77 -8.26 -3.48
C LEU A 270 7.04 -6.91 -3.66
N LEU A 271 5.73 -6.87 -3.40
CA LEU A 271 4.92 -5.65 -3.47
C LEU A 271 5.38 -4.56 -2.50
N ILE A 272 5.90 -4.93 -1.33
CA ILE A 272 6.44 -3.99 -0.34
C ILE A 272 7.74 -3.33 -0.84
N ARG A 273 8.50 -4.03 -1.68
CA ARG A 273 9.82 -3.61 -2.18
C ARG A 273 9.80 -2.85 -3.49
N LEU A 274 8.67 -2.84 -4.19
CA LEU A 274 8.40 -1.84 -5.24
C LEU A 274 8.46 -0.43 -4.63
#